data_AF-A0A1Y0H8C0-F1
#
_entry.id   AF-A0A1Y0H8C0-F1
#
_cell.length_a   1.000
_cell.length_b   1.000
_cell.length_c   1.000
_cell.angle_alpha   90.00
_cell.angle_beta   90.00
_cell.angle_gamma   90.00
#
_symmetry.space_group_name_H-M   'P 1'
#
loop_
_entity.id
_entity.type
_entity.pdbx_description
1 polymer ?
#
loop_
_entity_poly.entity_id
_entity_poly.type
_entity_poly.pdbx_seq_one_letter_code
_entity_poly.pdbx_strand_id
1 'polypeptide(L)'
;MQSARNYGIPQDFMEVDDSRLTELSGLGSSPFQDGVFYGHNDSGDTARFFRMSREGRITATFTLTGATAKDWEDMAVVNIAGRGWVYLADIGDNNRQRADVVIYRTREPEAGVASRTLTFETYRLKYPDGPRDAEAFLVDPRNGDFYIVSKAATGSAVYHLPAPARSGGYRLTKLGDLPIATGGLGGNLVTAADWSHDGKYVVVRTYSGAREYPVPANRRDWFKQPHVSVELPVERQGEAICYNRSSNALISGSEGRPALFAIIPLEP
;
A
#
# COMPACT_ATOMS: atom_id res chain seq x y z
N MET A 1 -7.16 10.57 -24.20
CA MET A 1 -7.14 9.37 -23.34
C MET A 1 -5.69 9.06 -23.03
N GLN A 2 -5.36 8.72 -21.78
CA GLN A 2 -4.04 8.13 -21.48
C GLN A 2 -3.98 6.76 -22.17
N SER A 3 -2.89 6.47 -22.88
CA SER A 3 -2.67 5.16 -23.49
C SER A 3 -2.59 4.09 -22.39
N ALA A 4 -3.16 2.92 -22.65
CA ALA A 4 -2.98 1.76 -21.77
C ALA A 4 -1.49 1.44 -21.65
N ARG A 5 -1.02 1.25 -20.41
CA ARG A 5 0.37 0.85 -20.13
C ARG A 5 0.53 -0.64 -20.36
N ASN A 6 1.67 -1.06 -20.90
CA ASN A 6 1.99 -2.46 -21.10
C ASN A 6 3.12 -2.86 -20.15
N TYR A 7 2.96 -3.99 -19.48
CA TYR A 7 3.92 -4.48 -18.50
C TYR A 7 4.65 -5.70 -19.05
N GLY A 8 5.96 -5.76 -18.79
CA GLY A 8 6.80 -6.89 -19.15
C GLY A 8 6.60 -8.07 -18.23
N ILE A 9 7.35 -9.13 -18.49
CA ILE A 9 7.34 -10.34 -17.65
C ILE A 9 7.95 -10.00 -16.28
N PRO A 10 7.37 -10.48 -15.16
CA PRO A 10 7.96 -10.32 -13.83
C PRO A 10 9.39 -10.87 -13.77
N GLN A 11 10.28 -10.15 -13.07
CA GLN A 11 11.68 -10.51 -12.89
C GLN A 11 12.04 -10.48 -11.41
N ASP A 12 12.89 -11.41 -10.97
CA ASP A 12 13.48 -11.36 -9.63
C ASP A 12 14.21 -10.02 -9.43
N PHE A 13 14.00 -9.38 -8.28
CA PHE A 13 14.49 -8.03 -8.05
C PHE A 13 15.30 -7.89 -6.77
N MET A 14 14.73 -8.33 -5.64
CA MET A 14 15.32 -8.14 -4.32
C MET A 14 14.91 -9.31 -3.42
N GLU A 15 15.82 -9.72 -2.54
CA GLU A 15 15.59 -10.78 -1.55
C GLU A 15 15.98 -10.26 -0.18
N VAL A 16 15.07 -10.30 0.79
CA VAL A 16 15.34 -9.89 2.18
C VAL A 16 15.30 -11.12 3.07
N ASP A 17 16.47 -11.70 3.34
CA ASP A 17 16.64 -12.76 4.34
C ASP A 17 16.98 -12.14 5.71
N ASP A 18 15.97 -11.60 6.39
CA ASP A 18 16.13 -11.01 7.72
C ASP A 18 14.97 -11.44 8.63
N SER A 19 15.28 -11.94 9.83
CA SER A 19 14.25 -12.40 10.78
C SER A 19 13.34 -11.29 11.28
N ARG A 20 13.69 -10.02 11.03
CA ARG A 20 12.85 -8.88 11.38
C ARG A 20 11.71 -8.67 10.40
N LEU A 21 11.77 -9.21 9.19
CA LEU A 21 10.75 -9.05 8.15
C LEU A 21 10.38 -10.43 7.59
N THR A 22 9.31 -11.02 8.11
CA THR A 22 8.88 -12.38 7.77
C THR A 22 7.45 -12.43 7.25
N GLU A 23 6.66 -11.39 7.48
CA GLU A 23 5.23 -11.30 7.17
C GLU A 23 4.97 -9.97 6.45
N LEU A 24 5.79 -9.66 5.42
CA LEU A 24 5.68 -8.41 4.66
C LEU A 24 4.24 -8.22 4.17
N SER A 25 3.58 -7.18 4.68
CA SER A 25 2.20 -6.84 4.31
C SER A 25 2.13 -5.53 3.52
N GLY A 26 2.77 -4.46 4.05
CA GLY A 26 2.90 -3.19 3.33
C GLY A 26 4.26 -2.99 2.65
N LEU A 27 4.25 -2.32 1.48
CA LEU A 27 5.44 -1.90 0.74
C LEU A 27 5.26 -0.50 0.14
N GLY A 28 6.32 0.32 0.19
CA GLY A 28 6.35 1.59 -0.54
C GLY A 28 7.75 2.03 -0.94
N SER A 29 7.89 2.64 -2.12
CA SER A 29 9.18 3.17 -2.57
C SER A 29 9.35 4.64 -2.17
N SER A 30 10.59 5.03 -1.86
CA SER A 30 10.88 6.43 -1.55
C SER A 30 10.70 7.33 -2.79
N PRO A 31 9.94 8.44 -2.69
CA PRO A 31 9.90 9.45 -3.74
C PRO A 31 11.22 10.24 -3.87
N PHE A 32 12.05 10.26 -2.83
CA PHE A 32 13.27 11.09 -2.77
C PHE A 32 14.58 10.31 -2.89
N GLN A 33 14.59 9.02 -2.58
CA GLN A 33 15.79 8.20 -2.46
C GLN A 33 15.71 7.02 -3.44
N ASP A 34 16.59 6.99 -4.42
CA ASP A 34 16.61 5.89 -5.40
C ASP A 34 17.05 4.58 -4.73
N GLY A 35 16.41 3.47 -5.13
CA GLY A 35 16.68 2.14 -4.55
C GLY A 35 16.32 1.97 -3.08
N VAL A 36 15.53 2.88 -2.49
CA VAL A 36 15.06 2.79 -1.11
C VAL A 36 13.59 2.39 -1.07
N PHE A 37 13.32 1.31 -0.33
CA PHE A 37 11.99 0.79 -0.08
C PHE A 37 11.69 0.80 1.42
N TYR A 38 10.42 0.88 1.77
CA TYR A 38 9.93 0.72 3.12
C TYR A 38 8.94 -0.43 3.17
N GLY A 39 8.92 -1.15 4.30
CA GLY A 39 7.96 -2.23 4.51
C GLY A 39 7.71 -2.46 5.99
N HIS A 40 6.63 -3.18 6.31
CA HIS A 40 6.32 -3.63 7.67
C HIS A 40 5.78 -5.06 7.63
N ASN A 41 5.87 -5.76 8.77
CA ASN A 41 5.15 -7.00 8.95
C ASN A 41 3.65 -6.74 9.17
N ASP A 42 2.86 -7.79 8.99
CA ASP A 42 1.46 -7.88 9.35
C ASP A 42 1.20 -7.79 10.88
N SER A 43 0.00 -8.17 11.30
CA SER A 43 -0.55 -8.13 12.65
C SER A 43 0.38 -8.65 13.75
N GLY A 44 0.36 -7.98 14.91
CA GLY A 44 1.04 -8.43 16.12
C GLY A 44 2.52 -8.05 16.26
N ASP A 45 3.13 -7.36 15.27
CA ASP A 45 4.48 -6.79 15.44
C ASP A 45 4.47 -5.53 16.36
N THR A 46 5.66 -4.96 16.57
CA THR A 46 5.98 -3.91 17.55
C THR A 46 5.77 -2.47 17.04
N ALA A 47 4.76 -2.26 16.18
CA ALA A 47 4.45 -0.96 15.56
C ALA A 47 5.70 -0.25 14.98
N ARG A 48 6.37 -0.96 14.07
CA ARG A 48 7.62 -0.55 13.44
C ARG A 48 7.58 -0.80 11.94
N PHE A 49 8.44 -0.11 11.21
CA PHE A 49 8.67 -0.35 9.79
C PHE A 49 10.16 -0.29 9.48
N PHE A 50 10.53 -0.85 8.34
CA PHE A 50 11.90 -1.07 7.93
C PHE A 50 12.23 -0.24 6.71
N ARG A 51 13.47 0.27 6.62
CA ARG A 51 14.03 0.76 5.37
C ARG A 51 14.91 -0.31 4.76
N MET A 52 14.65 -0.65 3.52
CA MET A 52 15.36 -1.65 2.74
C MET A 52 16.12 -0.99 1.59
N SER A 53 17.34 -1.45 1.33
CA SER A 53 18.08 -1.09 0.12
C SER A 53 17.78 -2.08 -1.01
N ARG A 54 18.08 -1.70 -2.25
CA ARG A 54 17.91 -2.54 -3.44
C ARG A 54 18.68 -3.88 -3.37
N GLU A 55 19.71 -3.96 -2.53
CA GLU A 55 20.46 -5.19 -2.27
C GLU A 55 19.77 -6.12 -1.24
N GLY A 56 18.54 -5.81 -0.82
CA GLY A 56 17.78 -6.66 0.09
C GLY A 56 18.18 -6.53 1.56
N ARG A 57 18.84 -5.44 1.93
CA ARG A 57 19.29 -5.21 3.32
C ARG A 57 18.36 -4.27 4.07
N ILE A 58 17.91 -4.67 5.27
CA ILE A 58 17.29 -3.73 6.21
C ILE A 58 18.37 -2.79 6.77
N THR A 59 18.36 -1.55 6.32
CA THR A 59 19.33 -0.49 6.67
C THR A 59 18.91 0.36 7.87
N ALA A 60 17.63 0.34 8.24
CA ALA A 60 17.13 0.97 9.47
C ALA A 60 15.78 0.37 9.89
N THR A 61 15.49 0.47 11.18
CA THR A 61 14.19 0.16 11.78
C THR A 61 13.65 1.41 12.46
N PHE A 62 12.42 1.79 12.14
CA PHE A 62 11.75 2.95 12.69
C PHE A 62 10.56 2.51 13.52
N THR A 63 10.46 3.02 14.75
CA THR A 63 9.43 2.62 15.71
C THR A 63 8.47 3.78 15.97
N LEU A 64 7.17 3.48 16.04
CA LEU A 64 6.13 4.43 16.42
C LEU A 64 5.70 4.15 17.86
N THR A 65 6.54 4.57 18.83
CA THR A 65 6.28 4.32 20.26
C THR A 65 4.93 4.88 20.69
N GLY A 66 4.05 4.01 21.20
CA GLY A 66 2.68 4.36 21.59
C GLY A 66 1.62 4.07 20.53
N ALA A 67 2.01 3.73 19.29
CA ALA A 67 1.12 3.10 18.33
C ALA A 67 0.91 1.62 18.69
N THR A 68 -0.21 1.07 18.23
CA THR A 68 -0.51 -0.36 18.30
C THR A 68 -0.60 -0.87 16.87
N ALA A 69 0.07 -1.98 16.57
CA ALA A 69 -0.07 -2.69 15.30
C ALA A 69 -1.04 -3.85 15.49
N LYS A 70 -2.34 -3.52 15.49
CA LYS A 70 -3.36 -4.52 15.71
C LYS A 70 -3.52 -5.42 14.49
N ASP A 71 -3.62 -4.83 13.30
CA ASP A 71 -3.82 -5.51 12.01
C ASP A 71 -3.30 -4.58 10.90
N TRP A 72 -1.97 -4.51 10.76
CA TRP A 72 -1.31 -3.61 9.80
C TRP A 72 -1.20 -4.28 8.44
N GLU A 73 -1.99 -3.80 7.49
CA GLU A 73 -2.15 -4.49 6.20
C GLU A 73 -1.38 -3.81 5.08
N ASP A 74 -1.31 -2.48 5.06
CA ASP A 74 -0.72 -1.77 3.92
C ASP A 74 -0.08 -0.44 4.33
N MET A 75 0.69 0.15 3.42
CA MET A 75 1.37 1.42 3.63
C MET A 75 1.44 2.27 2.37
N ALA A 76 1.61 3.57 2.56
CA ALA A 76 1.89 4.50 1.46
C ALA A 76 3.13 5.34 1.77
N VAL A 77 4.00 5.53 0.77
CA VAL A 77 5.16 6.44 0.86
C VAL A 77 5.03 7.47 -0.25
N VAL A 78 4.69 8.70 0.10
CA VAL A 78 4.28 9.71 -0.89
C VAL A 78 4.91 11.07 -0.65
N ASN A 79 5.19 11.77 -1.75
CA ASN A 79 5.54 13.17 -1.74
C ASN A 79 4.27 14.02 -1.91
N ILE A 80 3.94 14.81 -0.90
CA ILE A 80 2.84 15.78 -0.95
C ILE A 80 3.44 17.17 -0.81
N ALA A 81 3.31 17.98 -1.88
CA ALA A 81 3.80 19.36 -1.92
C ALA A 81 5.30 19.52 -1.52
N GLY A 82 6.16 18.64 -2.02
CA GLY A 82 7.62 18.68 -1.81
C GLY A 82 8.08 18.07 -0.49
N ARG A 83 7.25 17.24 0.13
CA ARG A 83 7.48 16.69 1.46
C ARG A 83 7.13 15.21 1.52
N GLY A 84 8.08 14.39 1.98
CA GLY A 84 7.93 12.94 2.11
C GLY A 84 7.20 12.52 3.37
N TRP A 85 6.28 11.59 3.19
CA TRP A 85 5.43 11.04 4.24
C TRP A 85 5.37 9.52 4.11
N VAL A 86 5.38 8.84 5.26
CA VAL A 86 5.14 7.40 5.38
C VAL A 86 3.85 7.21 6.17
N TYR A 87 2.94 6.43 5.62
CA TYR A 87 1.65 6.09 6.20
C TYR A 87 1.59 4.60 6.46
N LEU A 88 1.12 4.18 7.64
CA LEU A 88 0.97 2.78 8.03
C LEU A 88 -0.51 2.56 8.34
N ALA A 89 -1.13 1.58 7.69
CA ALA A 89 -2.56 1.35 7.73
C ALA A 89 -2.91 0.14 8.61
N ASP A 90 -3.40 0.41 9.81
CA ASP A 90 -3.98 -0.57 10.72
C ASP A 90 -5.47 -0.74 10.40
N ILE A 91 -5.74 -1.44 9.30
CA ILE A 91 -7.05 -1.48 8.61
C ILE A 91 -7.68 -2.87 8.50
N GLY A 92 -6.93 -3.93 8.82
CA GLY A 92 -7.44 -5.29 8.88
C GLY A 92 -8.51 -5.48 9.95
N ASP A 93 -9.50 -6.31 9.64
CA ASP A 93 -10.58 -6.70 10.53
C ASP A 93 -11.33 -7.93 9.98
N ASN A 94 -10.69 -9.08 9.87
CA ASN A 94 -11.32 -10.27 9.24
C ASN A 94 -12.66 -10.64 9.88
N ASN A 95 -12.81 -10.39 11.19
CA ASN A 95 -14.03 -10.64 11.95
C ASN A 95 -15.07 -9.51 11.88
N ARG A 96 -14.72 -8.36 11.28
CA ARG A 96 -15.57 -7.16 11.12
C ARG A 96 -16.14 -6.65 12.44
N GLN A 97 -15.29 -6.46 13.44
CA GLN A 97 -15.67 -6.05 14.79
C GLN A 97 -15.12 -4.68 15.21
N ARG A 98 -14.17 -4.11 14.46
CA ARG A 98 -13.51 -2.85 14.79
C ARG A 98 -14.41 -1.67 14.49
N ALA A 99 -14.71 -0.88 15.51
CA ALA A 99 -15.50 0.34 15.37
C ALA A 99 -14.76 1.47 14.62
N ASP A 100 -13.42 1.44 14.63
CA ASP A 100 -12.53 2.28 13.85
C ASP A 100 -11.27 1.51 13.42
N VAL A 101 -10.74 1.92 12.27
CA VAL A 101 -9.40 1.57 11.78
C VAL A 101 -8.47 2.77 11.93
N VAL A 102 -7.15 2.55 11.93
CA VAL A 102 -6.19 3.60 12.28
C VAL A 102 -5.14 3.75 11.20
N ILE A 103 -4.91 4.99 10.76
CA ILE A 103 -3.75 5.33 9.93
C ILE A 103 -2.75 6.10 10.80
N TYR A 104 -1.50 5.66 10.78
CA TYR A 104 -0.38 6.38 11.39
C TYR A 104 0.41 7.10 10.29
N ARG A 105 0.76 8.36 10.50
CA ARG A 105 1.58 9.14 9.55
C ARG A 105 2.81 9.70 10.22
N THR A 106 3.98 9.49 9.61
CA THR A 106 5.24 10.11 10.01
C THR A 106 5.90 10.78 8.81
N ARG A 107 6.86 11.68 9.07
CA ARG A 107 7.80 12.09 8.03
C ARG A 107 8.59 10.91 7.52
N GLU A 108 8.78 10.88 6.22
CA GLU A 108 9.78 9.99 5.62
C GLU A 108 11.16 10.32 6.21
N PRO A 109 11.86 9.33 6.79
CA PRO A 109 13.20 9.54 7.30
C PRO A 109 14.17 9.90 6.17
N GLU A 110 14.95 10.97 6.37
CA GLU A 110 16.00 11.39 5.45
C GLU A 110 17.02 10.28 5.19
N ALA A 111 17.73 10.39 4.06
CA ALA A 111 18.76 9.45 3.67
C ALA A 111 19.84 9.31 4.76
N GLY A 112 20.26 8.08 5.02
CA GLY A 112 21.30 7.78 6.02
C GLY A 112 20.86 7.86 7.49
N VAL A 113 19.65 8.33 7.80
CA VAL A 113 19.14 8.32 9.17
C VAL A 113 19.09 6.89 9.70
N ALA A 114 19.75 6.62 10.83
CA ALA A 114 19.78 5.31 11.47
C ALA A 114 18.45 4.98 12.19
N SER A 115 18.33 3.76 12.68
CA SER A 115 17.17 3.29 13.46
C SER A 115 16.83 4.23 14.62
N ARG A 116 15.56 4.62 14.75
CA ARG A 116 15.09 5.52 15.81
C ARG A 116 13.57 5.45 16.01
N THR A 117 13.10 5.99 17.13
CA THR A 117 11.69 6.33 17.31
C THR A 117 11.33 7.57 16.50
N LEU A 118 10.16 7.58 15.85
CA LEU A 118 9.63 8.71 15.11
C LEU A 118 8.40 9.28 15.80
N THR A 119 8.21 10.60 15.69
CA THR A 119 6.93 11.24 16.01
C THR A 119 5.93 10.98 14.89
N PHE A 120 4.67 10.74 15.23
CA PHE A 120 3.64 10.45 14.25
C PHE A 120 2.31 11.12 14.60
N GLU A 121 1.45 11.19 13.59
CA GLU A 121 0.04 11.57 13.70
C GLU A 121 -0.85 10.34 13.60
N THR A 122 -2.08 10.45 14.10
CA THR A 122 -3.01 9.33 14.18
C THR A 122 -4.39 9.73 13.67
N TYR A 123 -4.89 8.97 12.70
CA TYR A 123 -6.21 9.17 12.09
C TYR A 123 -7.08 7.95 12.34
N ARG A 124 -8.13 8.11 13.17
CA ARG A 124 -9.11 7.04 13.44
C ARG A 124 -10.26 7.17 12.47
N LEU A 125 -10.47 6.16 11.63
CA LEU A 125 -11.39 6.20 10.52
C LEU A 125 -12.56 5.25 10.77
N LYS A 126 -13.78 5.76 10.56
CA LYS A 126 -15.00 4.95 10.65
C LYS A 126 -15.60 4.76 9.27
N TYR A 127 -15.83 3.51 8.89
CA TYR A 127 -16.62 3.17 7.71
C TYR A 127 -18.08 3.66 7.87
N PRO A 128 -18.72 4.16 6.79
CA PRO A 128 -20.08 4.69 6.87
C PRO A 128 -21.14 3.60 7.05
N ASP A 129 -20.81 2.36 6.71
CA ASP A 129 -21.70 1.20 6.57
C ASP A 129 -21.29 0.02 7.48
N GLY A 130 -20.60 0.34 8.59
CA GLY A 130 -20.16 -0.61 9.63
C GLY A 130 -18.76 -1.18 9.38
N PRO A 131 -18.23 -1.99 10.31
CA PRO A 131 -16.87 -2.53 10.23
C PRO A 131 -16.59 -3.27 8.92
N ARG A 132 -15.36 -3.17 8.43
CA ARG A 132 -14.89 -3.79 7.18
C ARG A 132 -13.48 -4.31 7.38
N ASP A 133 -13.24 -5.47 6.81
CA ASP A 133 -11.90 -5.99 6.54
C ASP A 133 -11.37 -5.30 5.29
N ALA A 134 -10.16 -4.74 5.36
CA ALA A 134 -9.55 -4.01 4.27
C ALA A 134 -8.04 -4.16 4.31
N GLU A 135 -7.44 -4.31 3.13
CA GLU A 135 -6.02 -4.64 3.02
C GLU A 135 -5.30 -3.78 1.98
N ALA A 136 -5.94 -2.70 1.54
CA ALA A 136 -5.32 -1.79 0.59
C ALA A 136 -5.53 -0.35 1.01
N PHE A 137 -4.44 0.40 1.13
CA PHE A 137 -4.42 1.80 1.52
C PHE A 137 -3.51 2.60 0.59
N LEU A 138 -4.08 3.63 -0.03
CA LEU A 138 -3.35 4.51 -0.94
C LEU A 138 -3.62 5.98 -0.63
N VAL A 139 -2.62 6.81 -0.90
CA VAL A 139 -2.70 8.27 -0.72
C VAL A 139 -2.47 8.94 -2.06
N ASP A 140 -3.40 9.81 -2.45
CA ASP A 140 -3.26 10.60 -3.66
C ASP A 140 -2.13 11.63 -3.49
N PRO A 141 -1.01 11.54 -4.24
CA PRO A 141 0.14 12.44 -4.05
C PRO A 141 -0.18 13.89 -4.46
N ARG A 142 -1.29 14.15 -5.14
CA ARG A 142 -1.68 15.49 -5.60
C ARG A 142 -2.41 16.31 -4.53
N ASN A 143 -3.22 15.68 -3.69
CA ASN A 143 -4.05 16.36 -2.70
C ASN A 143 -3.92 15.80 -1.28
N GLY A 144 -3.33 14.61 -1.10
CA GLY A 144 -3.21 13.92 0.18
C GLY A 144 -4.47 13.19 0.64
N ASP A 145 -5.46 13.02 -0.25
CA ASP A 145 -6.68 12.26 0.04
C ASP A 145 -6.35 10.78 0.28
N PHE A 146 -7.02 10.18 1.25
CA PHE A 146 -6.85 8.76 1.56
C PHE A 146 -7.92 7.94 0.85
N TYR A 147 -7.53 6.75 0.41
CA TYR A 147 -8.45 5.73 -0.06
C TYR A 147 -8.13 4.40 0.60
N ILE A 148 -9.19 3.67 0.92
CA ILE A 148 -9.11 2.31 1.46
C ILE A 148 -9.93 1.40 0.56
N VAL A 149 -9.42 0.22 0.26
CA VAL A 149 -10.13 -0.81 -0.50
C VAL A 149 -10.34 -2.04 0.37
N SER A 150 -11.60 -2.46 0.53
CA SER A 150 -11.93 -3.61 1.38
C SER A 150 -11.58 -4.95 0.73
N LYS A 151 -11.30 -5.96 1.55
CA LYS A 151 -11.12 -7.35 1.13
C LYS A 151 -12.40 -8.15 1.41
N ALA A 152 -13.06 -8.63 0.35
CA ALA A 152 -14.30 -9.39 0.50
C ALA A 152 -14.60 -10.31 -0.69
N ALA A 153 -14.96 -11.57 -0.39
CA ALA A 153 -15.34 -12.58 -1.39
C ALA A 153 -16.63 -12.25 -2.17
N THR A 154 -17.44 -11.32 -1.67
CA THR A 154 -18.69 -10.86 -2.30
C THR A 154 -18.55 -9.54 -3.05
N GLY A 155 -17.33 -8.99 -3.13
CA GLY A 155 -17.01 -7.75 -3.84
C GLY A 155 -16.34 -6.72 -2.93
N SER A 156 -15.29 -6.09 -3.44
CA SER A 156 -14.55 -5.03 -2.75
C SER A 156 -15.19 -3.66 -2.94
N ALA A 157 -14.99 -2.75 -1.99
CA ALA A 157 -15.49 -1.38 -2.04
C ALA A 157 -14.36 -0.38 -1.84
N VAL A 158 -14.49 0.79 -2.48
CA VAL A 158 -13.56 1.90 -2.35
C VAL A 158 -14.15 2.95 -1.40
N TYR A 159 -13.39 3.26 -0.36
CA TYR A 159 -13.70 4.29 0.63
C TYR A 159 -12.72 5.45 0.49
N HIS A 160 -13.18 6.64 0.87
CA HIS A 160 -12.44 7.89 0.67
C HIS A 160 -12.52 8.81 1.88
N LEU A 161 -11.43 9.54 2.11
CA LEU A 161 -11.36 10.65 3.05
C LEU A 161 -10.59 11.81 2.39
N PRO A 162 -11.16 13.03 2.34
CA PRO A 162 -10.38 14.22 2.00
C PRO A 162 -9.20 14.38 2.96
N ALA A 163 -8.05 14.81 2.45
CA ALA A 163 -6.80 14.94 3.21
C ALA A 163 -7.04 15.49 4.64
N PRO A 164 -6.86 14.67 5.70
CA PRO A 164 -7.18 15.11 7.05
C PRO A 164 -6.16 16.15 7.53
N ALA A 165 -6.66 17.24 8.12
CA ALA A 165 -5.83 18.38 8.50
C ALA A 165 -4.94 18.10 9.74
N ARG A 166 -5.33 17.18 10.61
CA ARG A 166 -4.63 16.85 11.87
C ARG A 166 -5.07 15.50 12.43
N SER A 167 -4.33 14.99 13.42
CA SER A 167 -4.74 13.82 14.20
C SER A 167 -6.18 13.96 14.73
N GLY A 168 -6.96 12.89 14.67
CA GLY A 168 -8.36 12.91 15.10
C GLY A 168 -9.20 11.76 14.55
N GLY A 169 -10.50 11.83 14.83
CA GLY A 169 -11.50 10.89 14.31
C GLY A 169 -12.20 11.44 13.07
N TYR A 170 -12.39 10.59 12.07
CA TYR A 170 -13.00 10.94 10.78
C TYR A 170 -13.97 9.83 10.32
N ARG A 171 -14.94 10.20 9.48
CA ARG A 171 -15.83 9.25 8.81
C ARG A 171 -15.46 9.17 7.33
N LEU A 172 -15.33 7.95 6.83
CA LEU A 172 -15.09 7.67 5.42
C LEU A 172 -16.37 7.87 4.62
N THR A 173 -16.22 8.16 3.33
CA THR A 173 -17.29 8.09 2.34
C THR A 173 -17.09 6.85 1.47
N LYS A 174 -18.10 6.01 1.31
CA LYS A 174 -18.07 4.92 0.32
C LYS A 174 -18.29 5.53 -1.07
N LEU A 175 -17.31 5.41 -1.96
CA LEU A 175 -17.39 5.95 -3.32
C LEU A 175 -18.11 4.99 -4.28
N GLY A 176 -18.03 3.69 -4.02
CA GLY A 176 -18.65 2.65 -4.83
C GLY A 176 -17.97 1.29 -4.62
N ASP A 177 -18.45 0.32 -5.37
CA ASP A 177 -17.83 -1.01 -5.42
C ASP A 177 -16.71 -1.02 -6.48
N LEU A 178 -15.61 -1.69 -6.17
CA LEU A 178 -14.50 -1.92 -7.09
C LEU A 178 -14.92 -3.03 -8.05
N PRO A 179 -14.94 -2.80 -9.38
CA PRO A 179 -15.42 -3.78 -10.36
C PRO A 179 -14.40 -4.91 -10.63
N ILE A 180 -14.05 -5.65 -9.58
CA ILE A 180 -13.23 -6.87 -9.62
C ILE A 180 -14.12 -8.01 -9.15
N ALA A 181 -14.27 -9.05 -9.98
CA ALA A 181 -15.01 -10.24 -9.61
C ALA A 181 -14.21 -11.07 -8.59
N THR A 182 -14.57 -10.99 -7.31
CA THR A 182 -13.88 -11.70 -6.22
C THR A 182 -14.39 -13.12 -5.96
N GLY A 183 -15.37 -13.59 -6.73
CA GLY A 183 -15.89 -14.96 -6.64
C GLY A 183 -14.87 -16.03 -7.06
N GLY A 184 -15.12 -17.28 -6.68
CA GLY A 184 -14.23 -18.42 -6.96
C GLY A 184 -13.29 -18.75 -5.80
N LEU A 185 -12.08 -19.22 -6.11
CA LEU A 185 -11.09 -19.70 -5.11
C LEU A 185 -10.35 -18.57 -4.36
N GLY A 186 -10.83 -17.33 -4.41
CA GLY A 186 -10.25 -16.20 -3.67
C GLY A 186 -9.07 -15.49 -4.34
N GLY A 187 -8.60 -15.92 -5.53
CA GLY A 187 -7.45 -15.30 -6.21
C GLY A 187 -7.61 -13.80 -6.51
N ASN A 188 -8.84 -13.32 -6.65
CA ASN A 188 -9.15 -11.91 -6.92
C ASN A 188 -9.41 -11.07 -5.65
N LEU A 189 -9.21 -11.60 -4.44
CA LEU A 189 -9.27 -10.80 -3.22
C LEU A 189 -8.14 -9.78 -3.22
N VAL A 190 -8.48 -8.53 -2.87
CA VAL A 190 -7.52 -7.40 -2.79
C VAL A 190 -6.59 -7.60 -1.61
N THR A 191 -5.30 -7.31 -1.81
CA THR A 191 -4.25 -7.48 -0.79
C THR A 191 -3.33 -6.27 -0.64
N ALA A 192 -3.25 -5.37 -1.63
CA ALA A 192 -2.54 -4.08 -1.51
C ALA A 192 -2.94 -3.13 -2.64
N ALA A 193 -2.61 -1.85 -2.49
CA ALA A 193 -2.72 -0.89 -3.58
C ALA A 193 -1.72 0.26 -3.42
N ASP A 194 -1.35 0.89 -4.53
CA ASP A 194 -0.47 2.07 -4.49
C ASP A 194 -0.88 3.12 -5.54
N TRP A 195 -0.52 4.37 -5.28
CA TRP A 195 -0.68 5.48 -6.20
C TRP A 195 0.66 5.86 -6.79
N SER A 196 0.77 5.92 -8.12
CA SER A 196 2.01 6.32 -8.78
C SER A 196 2.50 7.68 -8.29
N HIS A 197 3.81 7.85 -8.10
CA HIS A 197 4.40 9.11 -7.60
C HIS A 197 4.04 10.33 -8.47
N ASP A 198 3.83 10.13 -9.77
CA ASP A 198 3.39 11.19 -10.68
C ASP A 198 1.87 11.48 -10.63
N GLY A 199 1.13 10.69 -9.86
CA GLY A 199 -0.29 10.83 -9.60
C GLY A 199 -1.21 10.39 -10.74
N LYS A 200 -0.68 9.69 -11.75
CA LYS A 200 -1.43 9.35 -12.98
C LYS A 200 -2.08 7.97 -12.96
N TYR A 201 -1.62 7.06 -12.10
CA TYR A 201 -2.11 5.68 -12.07
C TYR A 201 -2.29 5.18 -10.65
N VAL A 202 -3.21 4.24 -10.48
CA VAL A 202 -3.41 3.46 -9.26
C VAL A 202 -3.28 2.00 -9.63
N VAL A 203 -2.50 1.25 -8.86
CA VAL A 203 -2.44 -0.22 -8.96
C VAL A 203 -3.19 -0.83 -7.79
N VAL A 204 -3.99 -1.86 -8.07
CA VAL A 204 -4.63 -2.71 -7.05
C VAL A 204 -4.14 -4.12 -7.25
N ARG A 205 -3.49 -4.66 -6.23
CA ARG A 205 -3.05 -6.05 -6.15
C ARG A 205 -4.18 -6.95 -5.67
N THR A 206 -4.19 -8.16 -6.20
CA THR A 206 -4.96 -9.30 -5.70
C THR A 206 -4.04 -10.51 -5.57
N TYR A 207 -4.47 -11.57 -4.88
CA TYR A 207 -3.66 -12.79 -4.72
C TYR A 207 -3.11 -13.38 -6.03
N SER A 208 -3.82 -13.26 -7.15
CA SER A 208 -3.44 -13.87 -8.43
C SER A 208 -2.96 -12.88 -9.51
N GLY A 209 -2.75 -11.60 -9.17
CA GLY A 209 -2.32 -10.60 -10.15
C GLY A 209 -2.66 -9.17 -9.73
N ALA A 210 -2.36 -8.19 -10.58
CA ALA A 210 -2.68 -6.78 -10.32
C ALA A 210 -3.50 -6.14 -11.44
N ARG A 211 -4.16 -5.03 -11.11
CA ARG A 211 -4.95 -4.21 -12.04
C ARG A 211 -4.55 -2.77 -11.90
N GLU A 212 -4.15 -2.17 -13.00
CA GLU A 212 -3.77 -0.76 -13.04
C GLU A 212 -4.85 0.09 -13.69
N TYR A 213 -5.22 1.16 -13.01
CA TYR A 213 -6.23 2.12 -13.42
C TYR A 213 -5.58 3.47 -13.74
N PRO A 214 -5.89 4.10 -14.90
CA PRO A 214 -5.54 5.49 -15.12
C PRO A 214 -6.38 6.40 -14.21
N VAL A 215 -5.80 7.50 -13.77
CA VAL A 215 -6.49 8.49 -12.93
C VAL A 215 -7.11 9.56 -13.82
N PRO A 216 -8.46 9.70 -13.84
CA PRO A 216 -9.14 10.71 -14.63
C PRO A 216 -9.10 12.08 -13.94
N ALA A 217 -9.66 13.10 -14.60
CA ALA A 217 -9.73 14.46 -14.05
C ALA A 217 -10.45 14.51 -12.69
N ASN A 218 -11.59 13.82 -12.57
CA ASN A 218 -12.18 13.54 -11.26
C ASN A 218 -11.46 12.35 -10.63
N ARG A 219 -10.39 12.63 -9.89
CA ARG A 219 -9.47 11.62 -9.36
C ARG A 219 -10.17 10.54 -8.51
N ARG A 220 -11.31 10.87 -7.88
CA ARG A 220 -12.13 9.92 -7.10
C ARG A 220 -12.73 8.79 -7.93
N ASP A 221 -12.81 8.95 -9.25
CA ASP A 221 -13.39 7.97 -10.19
C ASP A 221 -12.33 7.04 -10.81
N TRP A 222 -11.10 6.99 -10.27
CA TRP A 222 -10.03 6.12 -10.79
C TRP A 222 -10.48 4.66 -10.94
N PHE A 223 -11.19 4.13 -9.95
CA PHE A 223 -11.64 2.72 -9.93
C PHE A 223 -12.79 2.41 -10.90
N LYS A 224 -13.35 3.45 -11.54
CA LYS A 224 -14.38 3.32 -12.58
C LYS A 224 -13.77 3.31 -13.99
N GLN A 225 -12.47 3.57 -14.11
CA GLN A 225 -11.78 3.55 -15.39
C GLN A 225 -11.50 2.12 -15.84
N PRO A 226 -11.38 1.87 -17.16
CA PRO A 226 -10.86 0.59 -17.64
C PRO A 226 -9.45 0.37 -17.11
N HIS A 227 -9.15 -0.85 -16.65
CA HIS A 227 -7.85 -1.23 -16.13
C HIS A 227 -7.05 -2.07 -17.13
N VAL A 228 -5.74 -2.10 -16.94
CA VAL A 228 -4.85 -3.10 -17.51
C VAL A 228 -4.57 -4.18 -16.47
N SER A 229 -4.64 -5.44 -16.89
CA SER A 229 -4.19 -6.56 -16.05
C SER A 229 -2.67 -6.67 -16.09
N VAL A 230 -2.06 -6.83 -14.93
CA VAL A 230 -0.62 -6.99 -14.75
C VAL A 230 -0.38 -8.39 -14.20
N GLU A 231 0.44 -9.15 -14.91
CA GLU A 231 0.91 -10.45 -14.44
C GLU A 231 1.88 -10.26 -13.27
N LEU A 232 1.70 -11.04 -12.20
CA LEU A 232 2.59 -11.10 -11.05
C LEU A 232 3.22 -12.49 -10.97
N PRO A 233 4.40 -12.65 -10.35
CA PRO A 233 4.97 -13.96 -10.16
C PRO A 233 4.07 -14.83 -9.27
N VAL A 234 4.26 -16.15 -9.37
CA VAL A 234 3.67 -17.08 -8.39
C VAL A 234 4.43 -16.91 -7.09
N GLU A 235 3.81 -16.21 -6.15
CA GLU A 235 4.39 -15.88 -4.86
C GLU A 235 3.75 -16.72 -3.75
N ARG A 236 4.56 -17.03 -2.73
CA ARG A 236 4.02 -17.52 -1.47
C ARG A 236 3.35 -16.34 -0.78
N GLN A 237 2.02 -16.28 -0.82
CA GLN A 237 1.23 -15.26 -0.13
C GLN A 237 1.73 -13.85 -0.47
N GLY A 238 1.47 -13.46 -1.72
CA GLY A 238 1.84 -12.15 -2.19
C GLY A 238 0.86 -11.10 -1.69
N GLU A 239 1.34 -10.26 -0.78
CA GLU A 239 0.52 -9.27 -0.07
C GLU A 239 0.86 -7.84 -0.48
N ALA A 240 2.11 -7.51 -0.85
CA ALA A 240 2.53 -6.11 -0.99
C ALA A 240 2.75 -5.68 -2.46
N ILE A 241 2.42 -4.43 -2.82
CA ILE A 241 2.77 -3.83 -4.13
C ILE A 241 3.08 -2.34 -4.00
N CYS A 242 4.02 -1.83 -4.79
CA CYS A 242 4.18 -0.38 -4.97
C CYS A 242 4.70 -0.02 -6.36
N TYR A 243 4.56 1.24 -6.75
CA TYR A 243 5.33 1.78 -7.87
C TYR A 243 6.79 1.96 -7.46
N ASN A 244 7.72 1.80 -8.41
CA ASN A 244 9.08 2.30 -8.21
C ASN A 244 9.09 3.84 -8.22
N ARG A 245 10.21 4.44 -7.79
CA ARG A 245 10.36 5.90 -7.69
C ARG A 245 9.98 6.67 -8.97
N SER A 246 10.35 6.13 -10.13
CA SER A 246 10.08 6.75 -11.43
C SER A 246 8.68 6.47 -11.99
N SER A 247 7.86 5.69 -11.28
CA SER A 247 6.53 5.24 -11.72
C SER A 247 6.54 4.48 -13.05
N ASN A 248 7.65 3.85 -13.41
CA ASN A 248 7.83 3.09 -14.65
C ASN A 248 8.11 1.59 -14.42
N ALA A 249 7.88 1.11 -13.20
CA ALA A 249 7.80 -0.30 -12.89
C ALA A 249 6.93 -0.47 -11.64
N LEU A 250 6.39 -1.68 -11.47
CA LEU A 250 5.77 -2.12 -10.23
C LEU A 250 6.75 -3.02 -9.49
N ILE A 251 6.75 -2.94 -8.16
CA ILE A 251 7.47 -3.84 -7.29
C ILE A 251 6.43 -4.64 -6.50
N SER A 252 6.51 -5.95 -6.62
CA SER A 252 5.69 -6.93 -5.89
C SER A 252 6.50 -7.51 -4.75
N GLY A 253 5.89 -7.76 -3.59
CA GLY A 253 6.54 -8.38 -2.44
C GLY A 253 5.71 -9.52 -1.86
N SER A 254 6.37 -10.58 -1.41
CA SER A 254 5.75 -11.73 -0.76
C SER A 254 6.11 -11.82 0.72
N GLU A 255 5.22 -12.45 1.50
CA GLU A 255 5.58 -12.94 2.81
C GLU A 255 6.65 -14.03 2.76
N GLY A 256 7.21 -14.34 3.92
CA GLY A 256 8.15 -15.42 4.13
C GLY A 256 9.55 -14.93 4.48
N ARG A 257 10.41 -15.91 4.75
CA ARG A 257 11.83 -15.72 4.95
C ARG A 257 12.59 -16.70 4.04
N PRO A 258 13.33 -16.21 3.04
CA PRO A 258 13.44 -14.79 2.67
C PRO A 258 12.11 -14.20 2.17
N ALA A 259 11.92 -12.89 2.37
CA ALA A 259 10.87 -12.14 1.68
C ALA A 259 11.36 -11.84 0.25
N LEU A 260 10.58 -12.28 -0.74
CA LEU A 260 10.94 -12.17 -2.16
C LEU A 260 10.25 -10.96 -2.79
N PHE A 261 10.97 -10.26 -3.65
CA PHE A 261 10.45 -9.13 -4.38
C PHE A 261 10.71 -9.30 -5.87
N ALA A 262 9.71 -8.99 -6.67
CA ALA A 262 9.80 -8.96 -8.12
C ALA A 262 9.59 -7.55 -8.67
N ILE A 263 10.26 -7.26 -9.78
CA ILE A 263 10.04 -6.06 -10.59
C ILE A 263 9.24 -6.43 -11.83
N ILE A 264 8.20 -5.67 -12.10
CA ILE A 264 7.39 -5.77 -13.31
C ILE A 264 7.64 -4.48 -14.11
N PRO A 265 8.54 -4.50 -15.10
CA PRO A 265 8.94 -3.30 -15.84
C PRO A 265 7.81 -2.81 -16.73
N LEU A 266 7.71 -1.50 -16.92
CA LEU A 266 6.89 -0.92 -17.97
C LEU A 266 7.61 -1.08 -19.31
N GLU A 267 6.91 -1.63 -20.30
CA GLU A 267 7.42 -1.75 -21.66
C GLU A 267 7.34 -0.41 -22.41
N PRO A 268 8.21 -0.18 -23.41
CA PRO A 268 8.23 1.03 -24.24
C PRO A 268 6.93 1.30 -25.01
#